data_AF-A0A7W5NVK4-F1
#
_entry.id   AF-A0A7W5NVK4-F1
#
_cell.length_a   1.000
_cell.length_b   1.000
_cell.length_c   1.000
_cell.angle_alpha   90.00
_cell.angle_beta   90.00
_cell.angle_gamma   90.00
#
_symmetry.space_group_name_H-M   'P 1'
#
loop_
_entity.id
_entity.type
_entity.pdbx_description
1 polymer ?
#
loop_
_entity_poly.entity_id
_entity_poly.type
_entity_poly.pdbx_seq_one_letter_code
_entity_poly.pdbx_strand_id
1 'polypeptide(L)'
;MNTPEFPLPAADRLRIVLVGTQHPGNIGAAARALKTMGLARLVLVAPEQFPAEEASRRAAGADDLLADARVVATLAEGVADCRYVLGCTARSRRVQLEEFEPRQAAARAVTMAAQGEVAMVFGRERTGLTNEELQLCHAAVHIPANPEYSSLNLAAAVQVLAYELRLALRGQASSPAPESRHPDDAPASHAQLEGFFAQLGQTLDEIDFHKGRTPDSAMRKLRRLFLRADLSEQEVRLLRGVLADAQRMARLADGRT
;
A
#
# COMPACT_ATOMS: atom_id res chain seq x y z
N MET A 1 -12.03 30.02 -19.59
CA MET A 1 -11.23 29.32 -18.56
C MET A 1 -11.81 27.93 -18.44
N ASN A 2 -11.13 26.91 -18.97
CA ASN A 2 -11.59 25.53 -18.82
C ASN A 2 -11.45 25.14 -17.35
N THR A 3 -12.59 25.06 -16.66
CA THR A 3 -12.69 24.41 -15.36
C THR A 3 -12.18 22.97 -15.55
N PRO A 4 -11.18 22.49 -14.79
CA PRO A 4 -10.76 21.10 -14.91
C PRO A 4 -11.93 20.21 -14.51
N GLU A 5 -12.31 19.29 -15.39
CA GLU A 5 -13.24 18.20 -15.08
C GLU A 5 -12.73 17.46 -13.84
N PHE A 6 -13.62 17.33 -12.86
CA PHE A 6 -13.47 16.45 -11.72
C PHE A 6 -14.52 15.34 -11.87
N PRO A 7 -14.19 14.06 -11.65
CA PRO A 7 -12.90 13.47 -11.23
C PRO A 7 -12.00 13.03 -12.40
N LEU A 8 -10.70 12.91 -12.13
CA LEU A 8 -9.74 12.32 -13.09
C LEU A 8 -9.78 10.80 -12.94
N PRO A 9 -9.84 9.98 -14.02
CA PRO A 9 -10.01 8.53 -13.92
C PRO A 9 -8.99 7.80 -13.04
N ALA A 10 -7.75 8.31 -12.95
CA ALA A 10 -6.72 7.75 -12.08
C ALA A 10 -6.96 8.06 -10.58
N ALA A 11 -7.69 9.13 -10.24
CA ALA A 11 -8.02 9.48 -8.86
C ALA A 11 -8.90 8.42 -8.19
N ASP A 12 -9.80 7.79 -8.96
CA ASP A 12 -10.72 6.77 -8.46
C ASP A 12 -10.03 5.46 -8.07
N ARG A 13 -8.77 5.27 -8.50
CA ARG A 13 -7.93 4.11 -8.18
C ARG A 13 -6.89 4.41 -7.10
N LEU A 14 -6.86 5.63 -6.58
CA LEU A 14 -5.99 6.02 -5.48
C LEU A 14 -6.79 5.98 -4.17
N ARG A 15 -6.39 5.10 -3.26
CA ARG A 15 -6.98 5.02 -1.92
C ARG A 15 -6.00 5.41 -0.83
N ILE A 16 -6.53 6.03 0.20
CA ILE A 16 -5.79 6.35 1.42
C ILE A 16 -6.22 5.37 2.50
N VAL A 17 -5.24 4.73 3.13
CA VAL A 17 -5.45 3.72 4.16
C VAL A 17 -4.91 4.27 5.48
N LEU A 18 -5.76 4.40 6.50
CA LEU A 18 -5.37 4.83 7.84
C LEU A 18 -5.36 3.63 8.78
N VAL A 19 -4.19 3.31 9.35
CA VAL A 19 -3.99 2.13 10.19
C VAL A 19 -3.96 2.50 11.66
N GLY A 20 -4.89 1.94 12.43
CA GLY A 20 -4.94 2.06 13.88
C GLY A 20 -5.09 3.51 14.36
N THR A 21 -5.87 4.34 13.66
CA THR A 21 -6.06 5.73 14.05
C THR A 21 -6.64 5.82 15.46
N GLN A 22 -5.93 6.52 16.34
CA GLN A 22 -6.25 6.61 17.77
C GLN A 22 -7.28 7.70 18.03
N HIS A 23 -7.14 8.85 17.35
CA HIS A 23 -8.02 9.98 17.55
C HIS A 23 -9.00 10.13 16.38
N PRO A 24 -10.33 9.97 16.60
CA PRO A 24 -11.33 10.07 15.53
C PRO A 24 -11.31 11.42 14.81
N GLY A 25 -10.91 12.50 15.49
CA GLY A 25 -10.72 13.81 14.86
C GLY A 25 -9.67 13.84 13.74
N ASN A 26 -8.68 12.94 13.76
CA ASN A 26 -7.71 12.79 12.67
C ASN A 26 -8.34 12.09 11.46
N ILE A 27 -9.28 11.16 11.65
CA ILE A 27 -10.02 10.53 10.56
C ILE A 27 -10.82 11.60 9.81
N GLY A 28 -11.56 12.43 10.56
CA GLY A 28 -12.31 13.56 9.98
C GLY A 28 -11.42 14.56 9.25
N ALA A 29 -10.32 14.99 9.87
CA ALA A 29 -9.39 15.92 9.25
C ALA A 29 -8.70 15.33 8.00
N ALA A 30 -8.40 14.02 8.00
CA ALA A 30 -7.90 13.33 6.83
C ALA A 30 -8.95 13.31 5.71
N ALA A 31 -10.20 12.91 5.99
CA ALA A 31 -11.28 12.93 5.00
C ALA A 31 -11.46 14.33 4.38
N ARG A 32 -11.41 15.40 5.20
CA ARG A 32 -11.42 16.78 4.71
C ARG A 32 -10.28 17.07 3.76
N ALA A 33 -9.05 16.65 4.11
CA ALA A 33 -7.87 16.83 3.26
C ALA A 33 -8.03 16.13 1.91
N LEU A 34 -8.55 14.89 1.90
CA LEU A 34 -8.81 14.12 0.68
C LEU A 34 -9.82 14.82 -0.21
N LYS A 35 -10.98 15.19 0.35
CA LYS A 35 -12.04 15.86 -0.41
C LYS A 35 -11.56 17.18 -1.01
N THR A 36 -10.78 17.97 -0.25
CA THR A 36 -10.19 19.23 -0.74
C THR A 36 -9.25 19.01 -1.92
N MET A 37 -8.56 17.86 -1.96
CA MET A 37 -7.65 17.48 -3.05
C MET A 37 -8.33 16.67 -4.16
N GLY A 38 -9.64 16.41 -4.07
CA GLY A 38 -10.40 15.64 -5.05
C GLY A 38 -10.13 14.13 -5.03
N LEU A 39 -9.75 13.60 -3.87
CA LEU A 39 -9.65 12.16 -3.62
C LEU A 39 -10.88 11.74 -2.79
N ALA A 40 -11.41 10.54 -3.07
CA ALA A 40 -12.65 10.07 -2.43
C ALA A 40 -12.51 8.72 -1.71
N ARG A 41 -11.45 7.95 -1.96
CA ARG A 41 -11.32 6.60 -1.40
C ARG A 41 -10.55 6.59 -0.09
N LEU A 42 -11.27 6.33 1.00
CA LEU A 42 -10.74 6.17 2.35
C LEU A 42 -10.99 4.75 2.86
N VAL A 43 -9.95 4.12 3.41
CA VAL A 43 -10.02 2.83 4.09
C VAL A 43 -9.49 3.00 5.51
N LEU A 44 -10.20 2.47 6.50
CA LEU A 44 -9.82 2.49 7.90
C LEU A 44 -9.50 1.07 8.34
N VAL A 45 -8.27 0.85 8.80
CA VAL A 45 -7.82 -0.45 9.30
C VAL A 45 -7.80 -0.39 10.82
N ALA A 46 -8.69 -1.14 11.46
CA ALA A 46 -8.84 -1.22 12.92
C ALA A 46 -8.74 0.16 13.62
N PRO A 47 -9.56 1.17 13.24
CA PRO A 47 -9.60 2.44 13.96
C PRO A 47 -10.04 2.20 15.40
N GLU A 48 -9.46 2.90 16.38
CA GLU A 48 -9.85 2.72 17.79
C GLU A 48 -11.28 3.18 18.05
N GLN A 49 -11.71 4.24 17.35
CA GLN A 49 -13.03 4.84 17.50
C GLN A 49 -13.56 5.32 16.14
N PHE A 50 -14.51 4.56 15.56
CA PHE A 50 -15.22 4.93 14.34
C PHE A 50 -16.50 4.09 14.17
N PRO A 51 -17.66 4.66 13.78
CA PRO A 51 -17.92 6.08 13.54
C PRO A 51 -17.91 6.91 14.84
N ALA A 52 -17.63 8.21 14.73
CA ALA A 52 -17.57 9.11 15.89
C ALA A 52 -17.97 10.55 15.51
N GLU A 53 -18.73 11.22 16.37
CA GLU A 53 -19.19 12.61 16.14
C GLU A 53 -18.02 13.58 15.96
N GLU A 54 -16.91 13.35 16.66
CA GLU A 54 -15.70 14.15 16.49
C GLU A 54 -15.13 14.05 15.07
N ALA A 55 -15.17 12.85 14.45
CA ALA A 55 -14.74 12.68 13.07
C ALA A 55 -15.63 13.50 12.12
N SER A 56 -16.96 13.43 12.27
CA SER A 56 -17.90 14.23 11.47
C SER A 56 -17.67 15.73 11.63
N ARG A 57 -17.53 16.22 12.88
CA ARG A 57 -17.24 17.64 13.15
C ARG A 57 -15.94 18.11 12.50
N ARG A 58 -14.91 17.25 12.48
CA ARG A 58 -13.60 17.56 11.88
C ARG A 58 -13.56 17.42 10.36
N ALA A 59 -14.45 16.63 9.78
CA ALA A 59 -14.59 16.44 8.33
C ALA A 59 -15.12 17.70 7.62
N ALA A 60 -15.91 18.53 8.31
CA ALA A 60 -16.37 19.84 7.82
C ALA A 60 -16.90 19.79 6.37
N GLY A 61 -17.87 18.90 6.11
CA GLY A 61 -18.49 18.73 4.79
C GLY A 61 -17.89 17.59 3.94
N ALA A 62 -16.93 16.83 4.47
CA ALA A 62 -16.45 15.57 3.91
C ALA A 62 -17.12 14.33 4.53
N ASP A 63 -18.36 14.46 4.99
CA ASP A 63 -19.12 13.38 5.64
C ASP A 63 -19.45 12.22 4.70
N ASP A 64 -19.55 12.48 3.40
CA ASP A 64 -19.65 11.47 2.35
C ASP A 64 -18.45 10.51 2.36
N LEU A 65 -17.22 11.03 2.43
CA LEU A 65 -16.03 10.19 2.54
C LEU A 65 -16.01 9.35 3.82
N LEU A 66 -16.58 9.86 4.91
CA LEU A 66 -16.70 9.09 6.16
C LEU A 66 -17.76 8.00 6.03
N ALA A 67 -18.89 8.29 5.37
CA ALA A 67 -19.96 7.34 5.15
C ALA A 67 -19.53 6.20 4.20
N ASP A 68 -18.76 6.53 3.17
CA ASP A 68 -18.24 5.58 2.18
C ASP A 68 -16.94 4.88 2.63
N ALA A 69 -16.38 5.27 3.79
CA ALA A 69 -15.14 4.71 4.28
C ALA A 69 -15.29 3.22 4.59
N ARG A 70 -14.50 2.39 3.91
CA ARG A 70 -14.46 0.95 4.18
C ARG A 70 -13.66 0.70 5.45
N VAL A 71 -14.26 0.03 6.44
CA VAL A 71 -13.58 -0.39 7.68
C VAL A 71 -13.21 -1.86 7.59
N VAL A 72 -11.95 -2.20 7.86
CA VAL A 72 -11.41 -3.57 7.81
C VAL A 72 -10.60 -3.88 9.07
N ALA A 73 -10.38 -5.17 9.35
CA ALA A 73 -9.66 -5.58 10.56
C ALA A 73 -8.13 -5.48 10.39
N THR A 74 -7.63 -5.76 9.19
CA THR A 74 -6.18 -5.87 8.93
C THR A 74 -5.73 -5.04 7.74
N LEU A 75 -4.44 -4.65 7.73
CA LEU A 75 -3.88 -3.93 6.59
C LEU A 75 -3.93 -4.79 5.32
N ALA A 76 -3.66 -6.09 5.45
CA ALA A 76 -3.74 -7.04 4.35
C ALA A 76 -5.11 -7.02 3.64
N GLU A 77 -6.22 -6.97 4.39
CA GLU A 77 -7.57 -6.82 3.81
C GLU A 77 -7.78 -5.47 3.11
N GLY A 78 -7.21 -4.39 3.66
CA GLY A 78 -7.35 -3.03 3.14
C GLY A 78 -6.62 -2.78 1.82
N VAL A 79 -5.56 -3.56 1.56
CA VAL A 79 -4.72 -3.45 0.36
C VAL A 79 -4.75 -4.67 -0.55
N ALA A 80 -5.59 -5.68 -0.28
CA ALA A 80 -5.60 -6.97 -0.97
C ALA A 80 -5.69 -6.87 -2.50
N ASP A 81 -6.52 -5.96 -3.01
CA ASP A 81 -6.77 -5.70 -4.43
C ASP A 81 -5.83 -4.64 -5.02
N CYS A 82 -4.97 -4.01 -4.19
CA CYS A 82 -4.01 -3.04 -4.68
C CYS A 82 -2.89 -3.72 -5.46
N ARG A 83 -2.46 -3.09 -6.55
CA ARG A 83 -1.23 -3.44 -7.27
C ARG A 83 -0.01 -2.83 -6.61
N TYR A 84 -0.14 -1.60 -6.11
CA TYR A 84 0.99 -0.85 -5.55
C TYR A 84 0.61 -0.22 -4.21
N VAL A 85 1.49 -0.38 -3.23
CA VAL A 85 1.24 0.01 -1.84
C VAL A 85 2.45 0.80 -1.34
N LEU A 86 2.20 2.04 -0.96
CA LEU A 86 3.19 3.01 -0.48
C LEU A 86 2.98 3.26 1.01
N GLY A 87 3.94 2.88 1.85
CA GLY A 87 3.87 3.06 3.30
C GLY A 87 4.51 4.38 3.75
N CYS A 88 3.76 5.27 4.39
CA CYS A 88 4.26 6.55 4.88
C CYS A 88 4.97 6.35 6.23
N THR A 89 6.23 6.77 6.32
CA THR A 89 7.05 6.59 7.54
C THR A 89 8.06 7.72 7.75
N ALA A 90 8.32 8.06 9.02
CA ALA A 90 9.31 9.06 9.39
C ALA A 90 10.77 8.55 9.28
N ARG A 91 10.98 7.24 9.25
CA ARG A 91 12.23 6.52 8.89
C ARG A 91 12.07 5.05 9.27
N SER A 92 12.34 4.13 8.35
CA SER A 92 12.54 2.72 8.73
C SER A 92 13.91 2.23 8.28
N ARG A 93 14.89 2.26 9.19
CA ARG A 93 16.21 1.65 8.94
C ARG A 93 16.16 0.11 8.95
N ARG A 94 15.07 -0.48 9.46
CA ARG A 94 14.95 -1.94 9.67
C ARG A 94 14.32 -2.66 8.48
N VAL A 95 13.35 -2.03 7.81
CA VAL A 95 12.78 -2.56 6.57
C VAL A 95 13.42 -1.81 5.42
N GLN A 96 14.28 -2.49 4.66
CA GLN A 96 14.85 -1.91 3.47
C GLN A 96 13.74 -1.88 2.40
N LEU A 97 13.03 -0.75 2.28
CA LEU A 97 12.19 -0.44 1.13
C LEU A 97 12.91 0.59 0.26
N GLU A 98 12.52 0.67 -1.02
CA GLU A 98 12.84 1.87 -1.79
C GLU A 98 12.09 3.05 -1.17
N GLU A 99 12.76 4.17 -0.97
CA GLU A 99 12.23 5.33 -0.26
C GLU A 99 12.09 6.50 -1.23
N PHE A 100 10.91 7.12 -1.23
CA PHE A 100 10.58 8.24 -2.09
C PHE A 100 10.20 9.48 -1.27
N GLU A 101 10.55 10.65 -1.78
CA GLU A 101 9.96 11.90 -1.31
C GLU A 101 8.52 12.06 -1.84
N PRO A 102 7.68 12.92 -1.22
CA PRO A 102 6.25 13.02 -1.53
C PRO A 102 5.93 13.23 -3.01
N ARG A 103 6.71 14.07 -3.70
CA ARG A 103 6.53 14.36 -5.13
C ARG A 103 6.80 13.15 -6.01
N GLN A 104 7.87 12.41 -5.71
CA GLN A 104 8.25 11.21 -6.45
C GLN A 104 7.23 10.09 -6.21
N ALA A 105 6.84 9.90 -4.95
CA ALA A 105 5.82 8.93 -4.55
C ALA A 105 4.48 9.21 -5.25
N ALA A 106 4.04 10.47 -5.28
CA ALA A 106 2.80 10.86 -5.95
C ALA A 106 2.86 10.60 -7.46
N ALA A 107 3.92 11.02 -8.14
CA ALA A 107 4.08 10.76 -9.58
C ALA A 107 4.03 9.25 -9.88
N ARG A 108 4.72 8.44 -9.07
CA ARG A 108 4.71 6.97 -9.22
C ARG A 108 3.32 6.40 -8.95
N ALA A 109 2.64 6.84 -7.90
CA ALA A 109 1.31 6.38 -7.53
C ALA A 109 0.31 6.62 -8.66
N VAL A 110 0.31 7.81 -9.27
CA VAL A 110 -0.61 8.11 -10.38
C VAL A 110 -0.26 7.26 -11.62
N THR A 111 1.03 7.08 -11.94
CA THR A 111 1.43 6.18 -13.05
C THR A 111 1.00 4.74 -12.82
N MET A 112 1.10 4.23 -11.59
CA MET A 112 0.64 2.88 -11.25
C MET A 112 -0.89 2.80 -11.25
N ALA A 113 -1.60 3.87 -10.90
CA ALA A 113 -3.05 3.94 -10.92
C ALA A 113 -3.64 3.74 -12.33
N ALA A 114 -2.89 4.08 -13.39
CA ALA A 114 -3.28 3.74 -14.76
C ALA A 114 -3.43 2.21 -14.98
N GLN A 115 -2.76 1.39 -14.17
CA GLN A 115 -2.65 -0.06 -14.35
C GLN A 115 -3.33 -0.88 -13.24
N GLY A 116 -3.91 -0.25 -12.22
CA GLY A 116 -4.59 -0.95 -11.12
C GLY A 116 -4.83 -0.08 -9.91
N GLU A 117 -5.37 -0.67 -8.85
CA GLU A 117 -5.62 0.01 -7.57
C GLU A 117 -4.29 0.32 -6.85
N VAL A 118 -4.17 1.50 -6.24
CA VAL A 118 -2.97 1.96 -5.54
C VAL A 118 -3.35 2.49 -4.17
N ALA A 119 -2.60 2.06 -3.15
CA ALA A 119 -2.80 2.49 -1.76
C ALA A 119 -1.64 3.34 -1.25
N MET A 120 -1.97 4.42 -0.55
CA MET A 120 -1.05 5.13 0.34
C MET A 120 -1.46 4.90 1.79
N VAL A 121 -0.57 4.25 2.53
CA VAL A 121 -0.84 3.74 3.88
C VAL A 121 -0.19 4.66 4.90
N PHE A 122 -0.97 5.06 5.90
CA PHE A 122 -0.54 5.90 7.01
C PHE A 122 -0.72 5.13 8.31
N GLY A 123 0.29 5.18 9.15
CA GLY A 123 0.28 4.51 10.44
C GLY A 123 -0.35 5.32 11.56
N ARG A 124 -0.26 4.73 12.75
CA ARG A 124 -0.74 5.30 14.02
C ARG A 124 0.02 6.59 14.35
N GLU A 125 -0.63 7.53 15.02
CA GLU A 125 -0.08 8.86 15.31
C GLU A 125 1.26 8.83 16.05
N ARG A 126 1.41 7.89 16.99
CA ARG A 126 2.58 7.85 17.90
C ARG A 126 3.65 6.86 17.44
N THR A 127 3.23 5.74 16.85
CA THR A 127 4.12 4.62 16.54
C THR A 127 4.32 4.39 15.05
N GLY A 128 3.56 5.08 14.20
CA GLY A 128 3.56 4.84 12.76
C GLY A 128 3.10 3.42 12.40
N LEU A 129 3.63 2.93 11.28
CA LEU A 129 3.42 1.57 10.80
C LEU A 129 4.39 0.60 11.49
N THR A 130 3.89 -0.58 11.83
CA THR A 130 4.72 -1.67 12.34
C THR A 130 5.64 -2.21 11.24
N ASN A 131 6.68 -2.97 11.61
CA ASN A 131 7.53 -3.61 10.61
C ASN A 131 6.75 -4.62 9.74
N GLU A 132 5.76 -5.29 10.32
CA GLU A 132 4.88 -6.23 9.60
C GLU A 132 4.02 -5.49 8.58
N GLU A 133 3.44 -4.35 8.97
CA GLU A 133 2.67 -3.48 8.06
C GLU A 133 3.56 -2.91 6.95
N LEU A 134 4.79 -2.51 7.25
CA LEU A 134 5.76 -2.06 6.26
C LEU A 134 6.18 -3.17 5.28
N GLN A 135 6.18 -4.44 5.69
CA GLN A 135 6.50 -5.56 4.80
C GLN A 135 5.42 -5.79 3.73
N LEU A 136 4.20 -5.31 3.95
CA LEU A 136 3.12 -5.31 2.97
C LEU A 136 3.25 -4.16 1.95
N CYS A 137 4.18 -3.23 2.16
CA CYS A 137 4.40 -2.11 1.26
C CYS A 137 5.46 -2.44 0.19
N HIS A 138 5.26 -1.93 -1.01
CA HIS A 138 6.21 -2.03 -2.11
C HIS A 138 7.34 -0.99 -1.97
N ALA A 139 7.00 0.19 -1.46
CA ALA A 139 7.92 1.29 -1.22
C ALA A 139 7.50 2.11 -0.01
N ALA A 140 8.45 2.88 0.53
CA ALA A 140 8.25 3.82 1.61
C ALA A 140 8.14 5.25 1.08
N VAL A 141 7.35 6.07 1.75
CA VAL A 141 7.29 7.51 1.53
C VAL A 141 7.76 8.22 2.78
N HIS A 142 8.76 9.08 2.62
CA HIS A 142 9.28 9.91 3.69
C HIS A 142 9.02 11.37 3.36
N ILE A 143 8.29 12.06 4.24
CA ILE A 143 8.06 13.50 4.13
C ILE A 143 9.26 14.22 4.78
N PRO A 144 10.08 14.96 4.02
CA PRO A 144 11.14 15.76 4.61
C PRO A 144 10.55 16.77 5.61
N ALA A 145 11.04 16.72 6.84
CA ALA A 145 10.60 17.57 7.93
C ALA A 145 11.82 18.07 8.72
N ASN A 146 11.60 18.93 9.71
CA ASN A 146 12.67 19.34 10.61
C ASN A 146 13.31 18.10 11.27
N PRO A 147 14.63 17.86 11.13
CA PRO A 147 15.30 16.72 11.76
C PRO A 147 15.15 16.64 13.28
N GLU A 148 14.94 17.79 13.94
CA GLU A 148 14.73 17.89 15.39
C GLU A 148 13.26 17.64 15.80
N TYR A 149 12.33 17.75 14.85
CA TYR A 149 10.90 17.57 15.08
C TYR A 149 10.21 17.08 13.80
N SER A 150 10.39 15.80 13.49
CA SER A 150 9.97 15.18 12.22
C SER A 150 8.61 14.49 12.28
N SER A 151 7.96 14.47 13.44
CA SER A 151 6.65 13.83 13.63
C SER A 151 5.53 14.75 13.19
N LEU A 152 4.99 14.51 11.99
CA LEU A 152 3.79 15.20 11.53
C LEU A 152 2.54 14.60 12.18
N ASN A 153 1.53 15.44 12.43
CA ASN A 153 0.18 14.97 12.70
C ASN A 153 -0.33 14.13 11.50
N LEU A 154 -1.11 13.08 11.78
CA LEU A 154 -1.64 12.17 10.75
C LEU A 154 -2.35 12.90 9.61
N ALA A 155 -3.30 13.80 9.93
CA ALA A 155 -4.03 14.54 8.92
C ALA A 155 -3.14 15.53 8.14
N ALA A 156 -2.11 16.08 8.77
CA ALA A 156 -1.12 16.92 8.09
C ALA A 156 -0.27 16.11 7.09
N ALA A 157 0.17 14.91 7.47
CA ALA A 157 0.88 14.01 6.55
C ALA A 157 -0.01 13.60 5.37
N VAL A 158 -1.28 13.25 5.64
CA VAL A 158 -2.28 12.97 4.60
C VAL A 158 -2.46 14.18 3.69
N GLN A 159 -2.54 15.39 4.23
CA GLN A 159 -2.72 16.62 3.46
C GLN A 159 -1.55 16.90 2.49
N VAL A 160 -0.31 16.73 2.96
CA VAL A 160 0.90 16.91 2.12
C VAL A 160 0.87 15.96 0.93
N LEU A 161 0.58 14.68 1.20
CA LEU A 161 0.61 13.65 0.18
C LEU A 161 -0.60 13.71 -0.77
N ALA A 162 -1.79 14.02 -0.26
CA ALA A 162 -2.97 14.29 -1.08
C ALA A 162 -2.75 15.49 -2.02
N TYR A 163 -2.04 16.51 -1.55
CA TYR A 163 -1.68 17.67 -2.38
C TYR A 163 -0.72 17.29 -3.51
N GLU A 164 0.35 16.53 -3.22
CA GLU A 164 1.28 16.07 -4.26
C GLU A 164 0.59 15.11 -5.25
N LEU A 165 -0.33 14.24 -4.80
CA LEU A 165 -1.18 13.44 -5.69
C LEU A 165 -2.02 14.33 -6.62
N ARG A 166 -2.64 15.38 -6.10
CA ARG A 166 -3.42 16.34 -6.89
C ARG A 166 -2.56 17.03 -7.94
N LEU A 167 -1.32 17.42 -7.61
CA LEU A 167 -0.39 17.99 -8.59
C LEU A 167 -0.02 16.98 -9.68
N ALA A 168 0.32 15.75 -9.30
CA ALA A 168 0.67 14.68 -10.24
C ALA A 168 -0.50 14.33 -11.18
N LEU A 169 -1.72 14.22 -10.64
CA LEU A 169 -2.94 14.00 -11.42
C LEU A 169 -3.19 15.12 -12.43
N ARG A 170 -2.98 16.39 -12.06
CA ARG A 170 -3.07 17.53 -12.98
C ARG A 170 -1.98 17.51 -14.05
N GLY A 171 -0.79 17.04 -13.71
CA GLY A 171 0.33 16.90 -14.65
C GLY A 171 0.09 15.80 -15.69
N GLN A 172 -0.55 14.68 -15.30
CA GLN A 172 -0.87 13.58 -16.22
C GLN A 172 -2.00 13.88 -17.19
N ALA A 173 -2.92 14.81 -16.87
CA ALA A 173 -3.94 15.26 -17.81
C ALA A 173 -3.35 15.90 -19.09
N SER A 174 -2.03 16.12 -19.14
CA SER A 174 -1.29 16.67 -20.28
C SER A 174 -0.41 15.64 -21.01
N SER A 175 -0.44 14.35 -20.65
CA SER A 175 0.35 13.31 -21.31
C SER A 175 -0.54 12.17 -21.84
N PRO A 176 -0.26 11.62 -23.02
CA PRO A 176 -1.02 10.50 -23.55
C PRO A 176 -0.92 9.29 -22.63
N ALA A 177 -2.03 8.55 -22.51
CA ALA A 177 -2.10 7.34 -21.71
C ALA A 177 -0.99 6.34 -22.11
N PRO A 178 -0.37 5.64 -21.15
CA PRO A 178 0.62 4.61 -21.47
C PRO A 178 -0.04 3.50 -22.29
N GLU A 179 0.70 2.97 -23.26
CA GLU A 179 0.27 1.88 -24.13
C GLU A 179 -0.27 0.70 -23.31
N SER A 180 -1.44 0.20 -23.71
CA SER A 180 -2.08 -0.95 -23.10
C SER A 180 -1.15 -2.16 -23.19
N ARG A 181 -0.68 -2.65 -22.04
CA ARG A 181 -0.02 -3.96 -21.95
C ARG A 181 -0.96 -5.05 -22.46
N HIS A 182 -0.42 -6.10 -23.04
CA HIS A 182 -1.21 -7.25 -23.52
C HIS A 182 -2.06 -7.82 -22.37
N PRO A 183 -3.25 -8.39 -22.63
CA PRO A 183 -4.13 -8.93 -21.58
C PRO A 183 -3.46 -9.99 -20.69
N ASP A 184 -2.48 -10.72 -21.22
CA ASP A 184 -1.71 -11.75 -20.51
C ASP A 184 -0.62 -11.17 -19.59
N ASP A 185 -0.29 -9.88 -19.70
CA ASP A 185 0.66 -9.15 -18.85
C ASP A 185 -0.03 -8.43 -17.67
N ALA A 186 -1.22 -8.89 -17.29
CA ALA A 186 -1.91 -8.35 -16.13
C ALA A 186 -1.02 -8.51 -14.88
N PRO A 187 -0.75 -7.43 -14.14
CA PRO A 187 0.09 -7.48 -12.95
C PRO A 187 -0.52 -8.31 -11.83
N ALA A 188 0.31 -8.94 -11.00
CA ALA A 188 -0.17 -9.60 -9.81
C ALA A 188 -0.72 -8.58 -8.79
N SER A 189 -1.90 -8.87 -8.25
CA SER A 189 -2.46 -8.18 -7.09
C SER A 189 -1.63 -8.45 -5.83
N HIS A 190 -1.77 -7.57 -4.83
CA HIS A 190 -1.13 -7.75 -3.53
C HIS A 190 -1.49 -9.09 -2.89
N ALA A 191 -2.75 -9.52 -2.93
CA ALA A 191 -3.19 -10.81 -2.41
C ALA A 191 -2.51 -12.01 -3.11
N GLN A 192 -2.30 -11.94 -4.42
CA GLN A 192 -1.60 -12.99 -5.17
C GLN A 192 -0.12 -13.07 -4.78
N LEU A 193 0.54 -11.92 -4.62
CA LEU A 193 1.93 -11.83 -4.17
C LEU A 193 2.08 -12.35 -2.73
N GLU A 194 1.19 -11.96 -1.82
CA GLU A 194 1.21 -12.43 -0.43
C GLU A 194 0.96 -13.94 -0.32
N GLY A 195 0.03 -14.47 -1.12
CA GLY A 195 -0.18 -15.92 -1.21
C GLY A 195 1.04 -16.67 -1.77
N PHE A 196 1.76 -16.06 -2.73
CA PHE A 196 3.04 -16.59 -3.21
C PHE A 196 4.12 -16.55 -2.13
N PHE A 197 4.28 -15.44 -1.40
CA PHE A 197 5.27 -15.33 -0.33
C PHE A 197 5.01 -16.29 0.83
N ALA A 198 3.74 -16.51 1.18
CA ALA A 198 3.37 -17.51 2.18
C ALA A 198 3.78 -18.93 1.74
N GLN A 199 3.44 -19.32 0.51
CA GLN A 199 3.82 -20.63 -0.04
C GLN A 199 5.34 -20.77 -0.16
N LEU A 200 6.04 -19.70 -0.57
CA LEU A 200 7.50 -19.68 -0.67
C LEU A 200 8.15 -19.93 0.70
N GLY A 201 7.68 -19.24 1.74
CA GLY A 201 8.18 -19.45 3.11
C GLY A 201 8.02 -20.90 3.55
N GLN A 202 6.82 -21.44 3.41
CA GLN A 202 6.54 -22.85 3.75
C GLN A 202 7.43 -23.82 2.95
N THR A 203 7.63 -23.55 1.65
CA THR A 203 8.48 -24.39 0.80
C THR A 203 9.94 -24.37 1.27
N LEU A 204 10.46 -23.21 1.67
CA LEU A 204 11.83 -23.09 2.19
C LEU A 204 12.03 -23.87 3.50
N ASP A 205 11.01 -23.90 4.35
CA ASP A 205 11.01 -24.72 5.57
C ASP A 205 10.99 -26.22 5.23
N GLU A 206 10.12 -26.64 4.31
CA GLU A 206 9.98 -28.05 3.89
C GLU A 206 11.24 -28.62 3.22
N ILE A 207 12.03 -27.79 2.53
CA ILE A 207 13.28 -28.24 1.88
C ILE A 207 14.53 -28.06 2.77
N ASP A 208 14.36 -27.75 4.06
CA ASP A 208 15.43 -27.43 5.02
C ASP A 208 16.45 -26.40 4.47
N PHE A 209 15.95 -25.34 3.82
CA PHE A 209 16.80 -24.31 3.24
C PHE A 209 17.59 -23.54 4.30
N HIS A 210 16.98 -23.36 5.47
CA HIS A 210 17.50 -22.48 6.51
C HIS A 210 18.74 -23.05 7.22
N LYS A 211 18.92 -24.37 7.31
CA LYS A 211 20.12 -25.03 7.90
C LYS A 211 20.58 -24.37 9.21
N GLY A 212 19.63 -24.05 10.09
CA GLY A 212 19.87 -23.38 11.38
C GLY A 212 19.96 -21.85 11.36
N ARG A 213 19.74 -21.19 10.22
CA ARG A 213 19.63 -19.71 10.11
C ARG A 213 18.20 -19.25 10.38
N THR A 214 18.02 -17.98 10.76
CA THR A 214 16.68 -17.41 10.98
C THR A 214 15.90 -17.27 9.67
N PRO A 215 14.67 -17.84 9.56
CA PRO A 215 13.87 -17.81 8.33
C PRO A 215 13.58 -16.40 7.81
N ASP A 216 13.30 -15.47 8.72
CA ASP A 216 12.92 -14.08 8.41
C ASP A 216 13.93 -13.36 7.52
N SER A 217 15.23 -13.63 7.68
CA SER A 217 16.23 -12.90 6.92
C SER A 217 16.25 -13.30 5.44
N ALA A 218 15.93 -14.55 5.11
CA ALA A 218 15.84 -14.99 3.73
C ALA A 218 14.55 -14.47 3.09
N MET A 219 13.43 -14.61 3.80
CA MET A 219 12.12 -14.16 3.31
C MET A 219 12.07 -12.66 3.04
N ARG A 220 12.67 -11.81 3.90
CA ARG A 220 12.76 -10.36 3.62
C ARG A 220 13.51 -10.06 2.31
N LYS A 221 14.60 -10.77 2.02
CA LYS A 221 15.41 -10.56 0.80
C LYS A 221 14.66 -11.04 -0.45
N LEU A 222 13.98 -12.18 -0.36
CA LEU A 222 13.18 -12.73 -1.44
C LEU A 222 11.97 -11.85 -1.75
N ARG A 223 11.22 -11.40 -0.73
CA ARG A 223 10.13 -10.43 -0.90
C ARG A 223 10.60 -9.20 -1.66
N ARG A 224 11.70 -8.58 -1.23
CA ARG A 224 12.29 -7.41 -1.91
C ARG A 224 12.66 -7.71 -3.37
N LEU A 225 13.25 -8.87 -3.64
CA LEU A 225 13.63 -9.26 -5.00
C LEU A 225 12.41 -9.33 -5.91
N PHE A 226 11.36 -10.02 -5.48
CA PHE A 226 10.17 -10.24 -6.30
C PHE A 226 9.27 -9.00 -6.40
N LEU A 227 9.15 -8.18 -5.34
CA LEU A 227 8.42 -6.91 -5.40
C LEU A 227 9.03 -5.93 -6.42
N ARG A 228 10.34 -5.99 -6.63
CA ARG A 228 11.02 -5.18 -7.65
C ARG A 228 10.84 -5.72 -9.08
N ALA A 229 10.48 -6.99 -9.23
CA ALA A 229 10.34 -7.61 -10.55
C ALA A 229 9.03 -7.22 -11.27
N ASP A 230 8.08 -6.57 -10.58
CA ASP A 230 6.77 -6.17 -11.15
C ASP A 230 6.03 -7.35 -11.80
N LEU A 231 5.97 -8.48 -11.08
CA LEU A 231 5.47 -9.75 -11.61
C LEU A 231 4.03 -9.67 -12.12
N SER A 232 3.76 -10.37 -13.22
CA SER A 232 2.41 -10.61 -13.73
C SER A 232 1.68 -11.70 -12.94
N GLU A 233 0.35 -11.76 -13.08
CA GLU A 233 -0.46 -12.84 -12.52
C GLU A 233 0.00 -14.20 -13.02
N GLN A 234 0.37 -14.30 -14.29
CA GLN A 234 0.82 -15.54 -14.92
C GLN A 234 2.17 -15.98 -14.35
N GLU A 235 3.10 -15.04 -14.16
CA GLU A 235 4.40 -15.32 -13.54
C GLU A 235 4.24 -15.77 -12.08
N VAL A 236 3.34 -15.13 -11.32
CA VAL A 236 3.03 -15.59 -9.95
C VAL A 236 2.43 -16.99 -9.96
N ARG A 237 1.51 -17.31 -10.88
CA ARG A 237 0.95 -18.67 -11.01
C ARG A 237 2.02 -19.70 -11.36
N LEU A 238 2.92 -19.37 -12.29
CA LEU A 238 4.03 -20.23 -12.68
C LEU A 238 4.96 -20.51 -11.48
N LEU A 239 5.38 -19.47 -10.76
CA LEU A 239 6.24 -19.59 -9.59
C LEU A 239 5.58 -20.44 -8.50
N ARG A 240 4.28 -20.24 -8.24
CA ARG A 240 3.53 -21.07 -7.28
C ARG A 240 3.41 -22.54 -7.72
N GLY A 241 3.36 -22.80 -9.02
CA GLY A 241 3.43 -24.15 -9.58
C GLY A 241 4.78 -24.82 -9.31
N VAL A 242 5.89 -24.10 -9.53
CA VAL A 242 7.24 -24.59 -9.19
C VAL A 242 7.36 -24.92 -7.70
N LEU A 243 6.82 -24.07 -6.83
CA LEU A 243 6.81 -24.33 -5.38
C LEU A 243 5.97 -25.56 -5.03
N ALA A 244 4.80 -25.74 -5.65
CA ALA A 244 3.96 -26.91 -5.41
C ALA A 244 4.67 -28.22 -5.78
N ASP A 245 5.40 -28.23 -6.90
CA ASP A 245 6.23 -29.37 -7.30
C ASP A 245 7.38 -29.62 -6.33
N ALA A 246 8.06 -28.58 -5.87
CA ALA A 246 9.13 -28.69 -4.87
C ALA A 246 8.61 -29.26 -3.54
N GLN A 247 7.47 -28.77 -3.04
CA GLN A 247 6.81 -29.28 -1.83
C GLN A 247 6.36 -30.74 -1.99
N ARG A 248 5.89 -31.13 -3.18
CA ARG A 248 5.57 -32.54 -3.47
C ARG A 248 6.83 -33.41 -3.36
N MET A 249 7.94 -32.97 -3.93
CA MET A 249 9.20 -33.71 -3.88
C MET A 249 9.77 -33.80 -2.46
N ALA A 250 9.68 -32.73 -1.66
CA ALA A 250 10.10 -32.72 -0.26
C ALA A 250 9.33 -33.77 0.57
N ARG A 251 7.99 -33.81 0.42
CA ARG A 251 7.13 -34.80 1.10
C ARG A 251 7.48 -36.24 0.75
N LEU A 252 7.76 -36.52 -0.53
CA LEU A 252 8.20 -37.83 -0.99
C LEU A 252 9.55 -38.24 -0.39
N ALA A 253 10.49 -37.29 -0.23
CA ALA A 253 11.80 -37.54 0.37
C ALA A 253 11.70 -37.85 1.88
N ASP A 254 10.76 -37.21 2.59
CA ASP A 254 10.51 -37.41 4.02
C ASP A 254 9.65 -38.65 4.35
N GLY A 255 9.18 -39.39 3.35
CA GLY A 255 8.32 -40.58 3.53
C GLY A 255 6.90 -40.26 4.03
N ARG A 256 6.48 -38.98 3.98
CA ARG A 256 5.11 -38.55 4.29
C ARG A 256 4.28 -38.62 3.00
N THR A 257 3.64 -39.77 2.78
CA THR A 257 2.66 -39.96 1.69
C THR A 257 1.29 -39.45 2.08
#